data_AF-A0A3P1X9X4-F1
#
_entry.id   AF-A0A3P1X9X4-F1
#
_cell.length_a   1.000
_cell.length_b   1.000
_cell.length_c   1.000
_cell.angle_alpha   90.00
_cell.angle_beta   90.00
_cell.angle_gamma   90.00
#
_symmetry.space_group_name_H-M   'P 1'
#
loop_
_entity.id
_entity.type
_entity.pdbx_description
1 polymer ?
#
loop_
_entity_poly.entity_id
_entity_poly.type
_entity_poly.pdbx_seq_one_letter_code
_entity_poly.pdbx_strand_id
1 'polypeptide(L)'
;EWKITISVADTILMNFHRTTGLFSSILWTKLFAVVFLGLSCLGTKGVKEERITRRKIGVVLSAGAALYLLNGWILSLPVGIDLRAVCYLLTLAVGFICLLMAGSWISRLLKHNLMDDVFNVENESFMQETRLMTNEYSVNLPTRFYYKKKWNNGWINVVNPFRASMVLGTPGSGKSYAIVNNYIKQQIEKGFAMYIYDYKFPDL
;
A
#
# COMPACT_ATOMS: atom_id res chain seq x y z
N GLU A 1 39.83 33.94 11.55
CA GLU A 1 39.79 32.47 11.59
C GLU A 1 38.74 32.01 12.59
N TRP A 2 37.73 31.28 12.15
CA TRP A 2 36.70 30.74 13.04
C TRP A 2 37.23 29.49 13.72
N LYS A 3 37.76 29.61 14.94
CA LYS A 3 38.30 28.51 15.76
C LYS A 3 37.19 27.71 16.45
N ILE A 4 36.23 27.19 15.69
CA ILE A 4 35.19 26.30 16.23
C ILE A 4 35.63 24.85 15.97
N THR A 5 36.49 24.33 16.82
CA THR A 5 36.87 22.90 16.82
C THR A 5 36.19 22.20 17.98
N ILE A 6 35.19 21.38 17.68
CA ILE A 6 34.59 20.46 18.65
C ILE A 6 35.43 19.18 18.61
N SER A 7 36.46 19.11 19.46
CA SER A 7 37.45 18.01 19.53
C SER A 7 36.82 16.60 19.51
N VAL A 8 35.65 16.45 20.15
CA VAL A 8 34.90 15.18 20.16
C VAL A 8 34.36 14.83 18.77
N ALA A 9 33.80 15.80 18.04
CA ALA A 9 33.28 15.59 16.69
C ALA A 9 34.42 15.24 15.72
N ASP A 10 35.55 15.94 15.83
CA ASP A 10 36.74 15.66 15.00
C ASP A 10 37.25 14.23 15.22
N THR A 11 37.30 13.78 16.48
CA THR A 11 37.72 12.42 16.82
C THR A 11 36.78 11.38 16.21
N ILE A 12 35.46 11.58 16.29
CA ILE A 12 34.46 10.69 15.72
C ILE A 12 34.58 10.67 14.19
N LEU A 13 34.62 11.83 13.54
CA LEU A 13 34.68 11.96 12.08
C LEU A 13 35.97 11.33 11.52
N MET A 14 37.11 11.53 12.18
CA MET A 14 38.39 10.93 11.77
C MET A 14 38.41 9.42 11.94
N ASN A 15 37.82 8.87 13.01
CA ASN A 15 37.69 7.43 13.19
C ASN A 15 36.76 6.80 12.13
N PHE A 16 35.66 7.47 11.79
CA PHE A 16 34.78 7.06 10.70
C PHE A 16 35.50 7.12 9.34
N HIS A 17 36.26 8.19 9.08
CA HIS A 17 37.04 8.32 7.85
C HIS A 17 38.03 7.16 7.69
N ARG A 18 38.80 6.85 8.75
CA ARG A 18 39.82 5.80 8.74
C ARG A 18 39.25 4.42 8.42
N THR A 19 37.98 4.19 8.78
CA THR A 19 37.34 2.87 8.65
C THR A 19 36.51 2.74 7.38
N THR A 20 35.89 3.83 6.91
CA THR A 20 34.90 3.80 5.81
C THR A 20 35.32 4.57 4.56
N GLY A 21 36.36 5.42 4.64
CA GLY A 21 36.77 6.28 3.53
C GLY A 21 35.73 7.34 3.14
N LEU A 22 34.74 7.62 4.00
CA LEU A 22 33.58 8.47 3.70
C LEU A 22 33.94 9.84 3.12
N PHE A 23 34.97 10.49 3.70
CA PHE A 23 35.46 11.82 3.34
C PHE A 23 36.57 11.82 2.29
N SER A 24 36.81 10.70 1.60
CA SER A 24 37.87 10.59 0.56
C SER A 24 37.62 11.50 -0.65
N SER A 25 36.35 11.77 -0.95
CA SER A 25 35.94 12.69 -2.01
C SER A 25 34.67 13.41 -1.61
N ILE A 26 34.56 14.68 -2.00
CA ILE A 26 33.34 15.49 -1.83
C ILE A 26 32.11 14.78 -2.41
N LEU A 27 32.26 14.08 -3.53
CA LEU A 27 31.17 13.32 -4.15
C LEU A 27 30.78 12.10 -3.31
N TRP A 28 31.76 11.37 -2.78
CA TRP A 28 31.50 10.21 -1.91
C TRP A 28 30.77 10.61 -0.64
N THR A 29 31.23 11.65 0.06
CA THR A 29 30.55 12.17 1.25
C THR A 29 29.10 12.51 0.97
N LYS A 30 28.83 13.16 -0.16
CA LYS A 30 27.48 13.54 -0.60
C LYS A 30 26.61 12.32 -0.90
N LEU A 31 27.12 11.33 -1.62
CA LEU A 31 26.38 10.11 -1.93
C LEU A 31 25.97 9.37 -0.66
N PHE A 32 26.90 9.19 0.28
CA PHE A 32 26.60 8.56 1.58
C PHE A 32 25.56 9.34 2.38
N ALA A 33 25.64 10.68 2.40
CA ALA A 33 24.63 11.50 3.04
C ALA A 33 23.23 11.31 2.43
N VAL A 34 23.13 11.17 1.10
CA VAL A 34 21.86 10.87 0.41
C VAL A 34 21.37 9.45 0.75
N VAL A 35 22.26 8.47 0.86
CA VAL A 35 21.91 7.11 1.31
C VAL A 35 21.32 7.13 2.72
N PHE A 36 21.97 7.80 3.68
CA PHE A 36 21.46 7.92 5.04
C PHE A 36 20.14 8.70 5.10
N LEU A 37 19.99 9.73 4.27
CA LEU A 37 18.73 10.43 4.12
C LEU A 37 17.62 9.50 3.61
N GLY A 38 17.90 8.68 2.60
CA GLY A 38 16.96 7.67 2.10
C GLY A 38 16.53 6.69 3.19
N LEU A 39 17.49 6.15 3.96
CA LEU A 39 17.23 5.27 5.09
C LEU A 39 16.38 5.94 6.17
N SER A 40 16.68 7.19 6.50
CA SER A 40 15.89 8.00 7.45
C SER A 40 14.44 8.19 6.97
N CYS A 41 14.25 8.48 5.67
CA CYS A 41 12.91 8.65 5.10
C CYS A 41 12.06 7.38 5.15
N LEU A 42 12.64 6.18 5.02
CA LEU A 42 11.91 4.90 5.11
C LEU A 42 11.27 4.69 6.50
N GLY A 43 11.93 5.13 7.57
CA GLY A 43 11.44 4.98 8.95
C GLY A 43 10.29 5.92 9.33
N THR A 44 10.15 7.04 8.64
CA THR A 44 9.18 8.09 9.02
C THR A 44 7.73 7.71 8.72
N LYS A 45 6.82 7.96 9.67
CA LYS A 45 5.37 7.88 9.46
C LYS A 45 4.88 9.27 9.06
N GLY A 46 4.63 9.49 7.77
CA GLY A 46 4.12 10.77 7.27
C GLY A 46 2.63 10.94 7.56
N VAL A 47 2.25 12.12 8.08
CA VAL A 47 0.84 12.52 8.22
C VAL A 47 0.21 12.63 6.82
N LYS A 48 -0.94 11.98 6.62
CA LYS A 48 -1.67 11.92 5.34
C LYS A 48 -2.39 13.24 5.10
N GLU A 49 -1.82 14.17 4.32
CA GLU A 49 -2.58 15.35 3.89
C GLU A 49 -1.99 16.20 2.74
N GLU A 50 -1.31 15.60 1.75
CA GLU A 50 -1.03 16.33 0.51
C GLU A 50 -1.30 15.47 -0.72
N ARG A 51 -2.06 16.02 -1.69
CA ARG A 51 -2.19 15.48 -3.06
C ARG A 51 -0.84 15.63 -3.79
N ILE A 52 0.12 14.79 -3.45
CA ILE A 52 1.45 14.82 -4.07
C ILE A 52 1.40 14.04 -5.38
N THR A 53 1.45 14.77 -6.50
CA THR A 53 1.55 14.17 -7.83
C THR A 53 2.96 13.64 -8.08
N ARG A 54 3.11 12.48 -8.73
CA ARG A 54 4.43 11.93 -9.14
C ARG A 54 5.32 12.95 -9.87
N ARG A 55 4.71 13.84 -10.66
CA ARG A 55 5.39 14.95 -11.34
C ARG A 55 6.04 15.95 -10.37
N LYS A 56 5.36 16.31 -9.28
CA LYS A 56 5.89 17.21 -8.24
C LYS A 56 7.11 16.58 -7.54
N ILE A 57 7.03 15.28 -7.23
CA ILE A 57 8.15 14.52 -6.66
C ILE A 57 9.34 14.54 -7.61
N GLY A 58 9.13 14.23 -8.89
CA GLY A 58 10.20 14.21 -9.89
C GLY A 58 10.92 15.56 -10.06
N VAL A 59 10.16 16.66 -10.08
CA VAL A 59 10.73 18.02 -10.19
C VAL A 59 11.55 18.38 -8.95
N VAL A 60 11.01 18.16 -7.74
CA VAL A 60 11.73 18.49 -6.50
C VAL A 60 12.96 17.60 -6.30
N LEU A 61 12.86 16.32 -6.66
CA LEU A 61 13.97 15.37 -6.57
C LEU A 61 15.11 15.76 -7.55
N SER A 62 14.77 16.06 -8.80
CA SER A 62 15.76 16.45 -9.81
C SER A 62 16.41 17.80 -9.49
N ALA A 63 15.63 18.80 -9.08
CA ALA A 63 16.16 20.09 -8.63
C ALA A 63 17.05 19.94 -7.39
N GLY A 64 16.63 19.16 -6.39
CA GLY A 64 17.41 18.88 -5.20
C GLY A 64 18.72 18.15 -5.51
N ALA A 65 18.68 17.14 -6.38
CA ALA A 65 19.88 16.42 -6.83
C ALA A 65 20.85 17.33 -7.59
N ALA A 66 20.36 18.19 -8.47
CA ALA A 66 21.18 19.15 -9.21
C ALA A 66 21.87 20.14 -8.27
N LEU A 67 21.12 20.76 -7.34
CA LEU A 67 21.67 21.69 -6.36
C LEU A 67 22.66 21.04 -5.40
N TYR A 68 22.42 19.78 -5.00
CA TYR A 68 23.26 19.10 -4.03
C TYR A 68 24.53 18.47 -4.63
N LEU A 69 24.40 17.73 -5.74
CA LEU A 69 25.51 17.00 -6.35
C LEU A 69 26.35 17.88 -7.28
N LEU A 70 25.71 18.79 -8.03
CA LEU A 70 26.39 19.56 -9.09
C LEU A 70 26.88 20.94 -8.63
N ASN A 71 26.84 21.29 -7.35
CA ASN A 71 27.33 22.60 -6.88
C ASN A 71 28.87 22.73 -6.77
N GLY A 72 29.63 21.74 -7.23
CA GLY A 72 31.10 21.73 -7.12
C GLY A 72 31.79 22.88 -7.87
N TRP A 73 31.20 23.35 -8.97
CA TRP A 73 31.75 24.47 -9.76
C TRP A 73 31.75 25.80 -8.98
N ILE A 74 30.88 25.97 -7.96
CA ILE A 74 30.82 27.18 -7.13
C ILE A 74 32.16 27.42 -6.42
N LEU A 75 32.86 26.35 -6.06
CA LEU A 75 34.18 26.42 -5.40
C LEU A 75 35.26 26.98 -6.34
N SER A 76 35.07 26.88 -7.66
CA SER A 76 36.02 27.30 -8.69
C SER A 76 35.79 28.73 -9.21
N LEU A 77 34.71 29.40 -8.79
CA LEU A 77 34.38 30.75 -9.27
C LEU A 77 35.40 31.79 -8.79
N PRO A 78 35.85 32.76 -9.60
CA PRO A 78 36.85 33.75 -9.21
C PRO A 78 36.27 34.90 -8.36
N VAL A 79 35.62 34.59 -7.24
CA VAL A 79 34.98 35.58 -6.32
C VAL A 79 35.62 35.53 -4.92
N GLY A 80 35.25 36.42 -4.01
CA GLY A 80 35.75 36.36 -2.62
C GLY A 80 35.45 35.03 -1.93
N ILE A 81 36.38 34.58 -1.07
CA ILE A 81 36.29 33.28 -0.36
C ILE A 81 34.98 33.19 0.45
N ASP A 82 34.60 34.26 1.13
CA ASP A 82 33.38 34.33 1.94
C ASP A 82 32.13 34.12 1.09
N LEU A 83 32.05 34.76 -0.08
CA LEU A 83 30.90 34.63 -0.97
C LEU A 83 30.82 33.21 -1.57
N ARG A 84 31.95 32.61 -1.96
CA ARG A 84 31.99 31.23 -2.44
C ARG A 84 31.47 30.26 -1.37
N ALA A 85 31.93 30.41 -0.13
CA ALA A 85 31.53 29.56 0.98
C ALA A 85 30.02 29.68 1.26
N VAL A 86 29.50 30.90 1.31
CA VAL A 86 28.06 31.15 1.53
C VAL A 86 27.22 30.55 0.41
N CYS A 87 27.55 30.79 -0.86
CA CYS A 87 26.80 30.23 -1.99
C CYS A 87 26.86 28.69 -2.02
N TYR A 88 28.02 28.11 -1.72
CA TYR A 88 28.18 26.66 -1.67
C TYR A 88 27.33 26.04 -0.54
N LEU A 89 27.35 26.63 0.66
CA LEU A 89 26.54 26.16 1.79
C LEU A 89 25.04 26.28 1.53
N LEU A 90 24.60 27.40 0.95
CA LEU A 90 23.18 27.61 0.62
C LEU A 90 22.68 26.59 -0.40
N THR A 91 23.41 26.37 -1.49
CA THR A 91 23.02 25.38 -2.51
C THR A 91 23.01 23.96 -1.94
N LEU A 92 23.96 23.64 -1.05
CA LEU A 92 24.03 22.34 -0.38
C LEU A 92 22.85 22.14 0.58
N ALA A 93 22.51 23.15 1.39
CA ALA A 93 21.39 23.09 2.33
C ALA A 93 20.04 23.00 1.61
N VAL A 94 19.80 23.87 0.62
CA VAL A 94 18.56 23.84 -0.17
C VAL A 94 18.43 22.52 -0.92
N GLY A 95 19.49 22.05 -1.56
CA GLY A 95 19.51 20.76 -2.26
C GLY A 95 19.17 19.60 -1.33
N PHE A 96 19.77 19.56 -0.13
CA PHE A 96 19.50 18.52 0.87
C PHE A 96 18.05 18.55 1.38
N ILE A 97 17.50 19.74 1.65
CA ILE A 97 16.09 19.90 2.07
C ILE A 97 15.13 19.43 0.96
N CYS A 98 15.40 19.76 -0.30
CA CYS A 98 14.62 19.25 -1.43
C CYS A 98 14.66 17.72 -1.54
N LEU A 99 15.84 17.11 -1.36
CA LEU A 99 15.98 15.65 -1.35
C LEU A 99 15.22 15.03 -0.16
N LEU A 100 15.26 15.65 1.02
CA LEU A 100 14.50 15.21 2.20
C LEU A 100 12.99 15.23 1.94
N MET A 101 12.48 16.33 1.38
CA MET A 101 11.07 16.45 1.02
C MET A 101 10.66 15.38 0.01
N ALA A 102 11.43 15.23 -1.09
CA ALA A 102 11.16 14.22 -2.11
C ALA A 102 11.22 12.79 -1.54
N GLY A 103 12.23 12.47 -0.73
CA GLY A 103 12.37 11.17 -0.06
C GLY A 103 11.21 10.85 0.87
N SER A 104 10.74 11.85 1.63
CA SER A 104 9.56 11.71 2.50
C SER A 104 8.28 11.40 1.70
N TRP A 105 8.11 12.04 0.53
CA TRP A 105 6.97 11.79 -0.36
C TRP A 105 7.05 10.41 -1.03
N ILE A 106 8.24 9.97 -1.45
CA ILE A 106 8.48 8.63 -1.99
C ILE A 106 8.16 7.54 -0.94
N SER A 107 8.63 7.72 0.29
CA SER A 107 8.37 6.79 1.41
C SER A 107 6.87 6.60 1.66
N ARG A 108 6.08 7.68 1.58
CA ARG A 108 4.60 7.62 1.68
C ARG A 108 3.98 6.81 0.54
N LEU A 109 4.43 7.02 -0.70
CA LEU A 109 3.91 6.30 -1.87
C LEU A 109 4.22 4.79 -1.78
N LEU A 110 5.41 4.43 -1.32
CA LEU A 110 5.81 3.03 -1.13
C LEU A 110 4.99 2.34 -0.04
N LYS A 111 4.78 2.99 1.12
CA LYS A 111 4.00 2.43 2.22
C LYS A 111 2.53 2.21 1.86
N HIS A 112 1.93 3.09 1.05
CA HIS A 112 0.55 2.92 0.58
C HIS A 112 0.37 1.70 -0.34
N ASN A 113 1.39 1.31 -1.10
CA ASN A 113 1.30 0.18 -2.02
C ASN A 113 1.69 -1.17 -1.41
N LEU A 114 2.42 -1.19 -0.28
CA LEU A 114 2.83 -2.43 0.39
C LEU A 114 1.86 -2.86 1.51
N MET A 115 1.17 -1.91 2.13
CA MET A 115 0.11 -2.18 3.10
C MET A 115 -1.22 -2.28 2.36
N ASP A 116 -1.33 -3.32 1.52
CA ASP A 116 -2.63 -3.76 1.04
C ASP A 116 -3.52 -4.02 2.27
N ASP A 117 -4.68 -3.38 2.23
CA ASP A 117 -5.69 -3.34 3.27
C ASP A 117 -5.91 -4.71 3.95
N VAL A 118 -6.09 -4.71 5.28
CA VAL A 118 -6.52 -5.93 5.99
C VAL A 118 -7.89 -6.38 5.47
N PHE A 119 -8.69 -5.43 4.96
CA PHE A 119 -9.95 -5.63 4.24
C PHE A 119 -9.75 -5.66 2.71
N ASN A 120 -8.62 -6.19 2.22
CA ASN A 120 -8.45 -6.46 0.79
C ASN A 120 -9.34 -7.64 0.41
N VAL A 121 -10.09 -7.52 -0.68
CA VAL A 121 -10.94 -8.59 -1.24
C VAL A 121 -10.19 -9.92 -1.36
N GLU A 122 -8.88 -9.87 -1.62
CA GLU A 122 -8.03 -11.06 -1.64
C GLU A 122 -7.84 -11.71 -0.25
N ASN A 123 -7.65 -10.90 0.80
CA ASN A 123 -7.47 -11.37 2.17
C ASN A 123 -8.78 -11.88 2.79
N GLU A 124 -9.93 -11.33 2.38
CA GLU A 124 -11.25 -11.82 2.76
C GLU A 124 -11.75 -12.99 1.90
N SER A 125 -11.03 -13.31 0.82
CA SER A 125 -11.40 -14.41 -0.07
C SER A 125 -10.87 -15.76 0.42
N PHE A 126 -11.72 -16.79 0.34
CA PHE A 126 -11.34 -18.17 0.63
C PHE A 126 -11.95 -19.13 -0.38
N MET A 127 -11.35 -20.32 -0.47
CA MET A 127 -11.83 -21.37 -1.36
C MET A 127 -13.21 -21.86 -0.90
N GLN A 128 -14.23 -21.72 -1.74
CA GLN A 128 -15.55 -22.29 -1.51
C GLN A 128 -15.70 -23.63 -2.26
N GLU A 129 -16.78 -24.37 -1.96
CA GLU A 129 -17.05 -25.65 -2.60
C GLU A 129 -17.36 -25.46 -4.10
N THR A 130 -16.70 -26.25 -4.95
CA THR A 130 -16.82 -26.19 -6.41
C THR A 130 -17.57 -27.38 -6.98
N ARG A 131 -17.71 -28.45 -6.20
CA ARG A 131 -18.41 -29.67 -6.60
C ARG A 131 -19.89 -29.54 -6.27
N LEU A 132 -20.73 -29.90 -7.23
CA LEU A 132 -22.15 -30.07 -7.02
C LEU A 132 -22.37 -31.40 -6.26
N MET A 133 -22.92 -31.33 -5.04
CA MET A 133 -23.19 -32.50 -4.21
C MET A 133 -24.70 -32.74 -4.08
N THR A 134 -25.24 -33.62 -4.91
CA THR A 134 -26.67 -33.94 -4.91
C THR A 134 -26.97 -35.21 -4.11
N ASN A 135 -28.11 -35.22 -3.43
CA ASN A 135 -28.70 -36.40 -2.82
C ASN A 135 -30.24 -36.29 -2.84
N GLU A 136 -30.93 -37.28 -2.26
CA GLU A 136 -32.41 -37.33 -2.22
C GLU A 136 -33.06 -36.09 -1.55
N TYR A 137 -32.34 -35.41 -0.65
CA TYR A 137 -32.87 -34.31 0.17
C TYR A 137 -32.23 -32.95 -0.13
N SER A 138 -31.08 -32.93 -0.80
CA SER A 138 -30.21 -31.75 -0.88
C SER A 138 -30.88 -30.55 -1.55
N VAL A 139 -30.42 -29.35 -1.25
CA VAL A 139 -30.71 -28.19 -2.09
C VAL A 139 -29.39 -27.55 -2.51
N ASN A 140 -29.24 -27.34 -3.81
CA ASN A 140 -27.98 -26.93 -4.42
C ASN A 140 -28.16 -25.59 -5.12
N LEU A 141 -27.40 -24.58 -4.68
CA LEU A 141 -27.51 -23.21 -5.21
C LEU A 141 -26.22 -22.83 -5.94
N PRO A 142 -26.28 -22.40 -7.21
CA PRO A 142 -25.10 -21.94 -7.93
C PRO A 142 -24.60 -20.62 -7.34
N THR A 143 -23.28 -20.48 -7.16
CA THR A 143 -22.65 -19.26 -6.65
C THR A 143 -21.41 -18.89 -7.47
N ARG A 144 -20.96 -17.64 -7.31
CA ARG A 144 -19.65 -17.19 -7.77
C ARG A 144 -18.88 -16.64 -6.59
N PHE A 145 -17.63 -17.04 -6.45
CA PHE A 145 -16.74 -16.56 -5.40
C PHE A 145 -15.41 -16.12 -6.00
N TYR A 146 -14.84 -15.09 -5.41
CA TYR A 146 -13.51 -14.62 -5.76
C TYR A 146 -12.48 -15.39 -4.94
N TYR A 147 -11.40 -15.86 -5.56
CA TYR A 147 -10.28 -16.52 -4.87
C TYR A 147 -9.05 -16.53 -5.78
N LYS A 148 -7.86 -16.26 -5.21
CA LYS A 148 -6.58 -16.21 -5.96
C LYS A 148 -6.63 -15.29 -7.18
N LYS A 149 -7.14 -14.07 -6.98
CA LYS A 149 -7.31 -13.05 -8.02
C LYS A 149 -8.18 -13.46 -9.22
N LYS A 150 -9.08 -14.44 -9.05
CA LYS A 150 -9.97 -14.94 -10.11
C LYS A 150 -11.37 -15.16 -9.59
N TRP A 151 -12.35 -14.94 -10.48
CA TRP A 151 -13.73 -15.37 -10.25
C TRP A 151 -13.86 -16.86 -10.56
N ASN A 152 -14.40 -17.61 -9.60
CA ASN A 152 -14.64 -19.04 -9.70
C ASN A 152 -16.14 -19.30 -9.58
N ASN A 153 -16.63 -20.28 -10.34
CA ASN A 153 -17.98 -20.82 -10.12
C ASN A 153 -17.92 -21.82 -8.97
N GLY A 154 -18.96 -21.82 -8.13
CA GLY A 154 -19.08 -22.72 -7.00
C GLY A 154 -20.52 -23.12 -6.72
N TRP A 155 -20.70 -23.90 -5.66
CA TRP A 155 -22.01 -24.39 -5.23
C TRP A 155 -22.16 -24.25 -3.72
N ILE A 156 -23.31 -23.73 -3.28
CA ILE A 156 -23.76 -23.86 -1.90
C ILE A 156 -24.61 -25.13 -1.85
N ASN A 157 -24.04 -26.19 -1.27
CA ASN A 157 -24.68 -27.48 -1.14
C ASN A 157 -25.29 -27.63 0.27
N VAL A 158 -26.60 -27.46 0.39
CA VAL A 158 -27.32 -27.78 1.63
C VAL A 158 -27.68 -29.26 1.59
N VAL A 159 -26.73 -30.09 2.04
CA VAL A 159 -26.82 -31.55 1.94
C VAL A 159 -27.91 -32.17 2.81
N ASN A 160 -28.32 -31.49 3.88
CA ASN A 160 -29.39 -31.92 4.78
C ASN A 160 -30.23 -30.72 5.22
N PRO A 161 -31.27 -30.35 4.47
CA PRO A 161 -32.14 -29.21 4.80
C PRO A 161 -32.98 -29.40 6.08
N PHE A 162 -33.15 -30.64 6.56
CA PHE A 162 -33.97 -30.94 7.74
C PHE A 162 -33.38 -30.42 9.05
N ARG A 163 -32.10 -29.99 9.06
CA ARG A 163 -31.45 -29.34 10.22
C ARG A 163 -31.83 -27.86 10.40
N ALA A 164 -32.97 -27.47 9.84
CA ALA A 164 -33.39 -26.10 9.62
C ALA A 164 -32.46 -25.33 8.64
N SER A 165 -33.08 -24.53 7.77
CA SER A 165 -32.40 -23.62 6.86
C SER A 165 -33.00 -22.24 7.05
N MET A 166 -32.19 -21.24 7.40
CA MET A 166 -32.64 -19.88 7.67
C MET A 166 -32.00 -18.90 6.69
N VAL A 167 -32.82 -18.03 6.10
CA VAL A 167 -32.37 -16.98 5.18
C VAL A 167 -32.71 -15.63 5.78
N LEU A 168 -31.69 -14.84 6.11
CA LEU A 168 -31.83 -13.51 6.66
C LEU A 168 -31.50 -12.46 5.60
N GLY A 169 -32.30 -11.41 5.51
CA GLY A 169 -32.05 -10.32 4.58
C GLY A 169 -33.13 -9.24 4.62
N THR A 170 -32.71 -8.00 4.39
CA THR A 170 -33.60 -6.83 4.31
C THR A 170 -34.62 -6.97 3.17
N PRO A 171 -35.74 -6.23 3.21
CA PRO A 171 -36.66 -6.13 2.07
C PRO A 171 -35.91 -5.70 0.79
N GLY A 172 -36.21 -6.34 -0.35
CA GLY A 172 -35.56 -6.04 -1.64
C GLY A 172 -34.22 -6.74 -1.90
N SER A 173 -33.68 -7.52 -0.96
CA SER A 173 -32.40 -8.25 -1.11
C SER A 173 -32.42 -9.44 -2.09
N GLY A 174 -33.56 -9.76 -2.71
CA GLY A 174 -33.67 -10.86 -3.68
C GLY A 174 -33.75 -12.27 -3.08
N LYS A 175 -33.91 -12.41 -1.75
CA LYS A 175 -33.97 -13.72 -1.05
C LYS A 175 -34.99 -14.71 -1.62
N SER A 176 -36.17 -14.23 -2.03
CA SER A 176 -37.24 -15.07 -2.60
C SER A 176 -36.77 -15.75 -3.89
N TYR A 177 -36.37 -14.94 -4.87
CA TYR A 177 -35.89 -15.43 -6.17
C TYR A 177 -34.60 -16.27 -6.06
N ALA A 178 -33.61 -15.78 -5.31
CA ALA A 178 -32.29 -16.41 -5.28
C ALA A 178 -32.27 -17.72 -4.47
N ILE A 179 -33.02 -17.77 -3.36
CA ILE A 179 -32.94 -18.89 -2.40
C ILE A 179 -34.27 -19.65 -2.32
N VAL A 180 -35.36 -18.98 -1.95
CA VAL A 180 -36.63 -19.65 -1.60
C VAL A 180 -37.22 -20.40 -2.80
N ASN A 181 -37.27 -19.76 -3.98
CA ASN A 181 -37.83 -20.38 -5.18
C ASN A 181 -36.98 -21.58 -5.64
N ASN A 182 -35.66 -21.53 -5.44
CA ASN A 182 -34.79 -22.68 -5.71
C ASN A 182 -35.05 -23.85 -4.75
N TYR A 183 -35.32 -23.56 -3.46
CA TYR A 183 -35.75 -24.57 -2.50
C TYR A 183 -37.08 -25.19 -2.92
N ILE A 184 -38.10 -24.37 -3.22
CA ILE A 184 -39.42 -24.84 -3.63
C ILE A 184 -39.29 -25.74 -4.86
N LYS A 185 -38.62 -25.24 -5.92
CA LYS A 185 -38.44 -25.98 -7.17
C LYS A 185 -37.76 -27.34 -6.94
N GLN A 186 -36.60 -27.35 -6.27
CA GLN A 186 -35.83 -28.59 -6.08
C GLN A 186 -36.55 -29.58 -5.16
N GLN A 187 -37.29 -29.12 -4.14
CA GLN A 187 -38.06 -29.99 -3.26
C GLN A 187 -39.28 -30.59 -3.97
N ILE A 188 -39.97 -29.84 -4.84
CA ILE A 188 -41.05 -30.38 -5.69
C ILE A 188 -40.49 -31.43 -6.65
N GLU A 189 -39.37 -31.14 -7.33
CA GLU A 189 -38.70 -32.09 -8.24
C GLU A 189 -38.34 -33.41 -7.54
N LYS A 190 -38.10 -33.36 -6.23
CA LYS A 190 -37.79 -34.51 -5.38
C LYS A 190 -39.02 -35.16 -4.75
N GLY A 191 -40.23 -34.67 -5.06
CA GLY A 191 -41.50 -35.25 -4.60
C GLY A 191 -41.88 -34.89 -3.17
N PHE A 192 -41.25 -33.88 -2.56
CA PHE A 192 -41.62 -33.43 -1.22
C PHE A 192 -42.88 -32.58 -1.23
N ALA A 193 -43.76 -32.85 -0.26
CA ALA A 193 -44.83 -31.93 0.08
C ALA A 193 -44.27 -30.75 0.89
N MET A 194 -44.81 -29.55 0.66
CA MET A 194 -44.39 -28.34 1.35
C MET A 194 -45.59 -27.54 1.85
N TYR A 195 -45.45 -26.97 3.04
CA TYR A 195 -46.33 -25.93 3.53
C TYR A 195 -45.68 -24.57 3.25
N ILE A 196 -46.32 -23.76 2.41
CA ILE A 196 -45.81 -22.44 2.00
C ILE A 196 -46.72 -21.37 2.60
N TYR A 197 -46.13 -20.50 3.41
CA TYR A 197 -46.78 -19.30 3.93
C TYR A 197 -46.16 -18.08 3.26
N ASP A 198 -46.87 -17.50 2.29
CA ASP A 198 -46.46 -16.28 1.59
C ASP A 198 -47.31 -15.08 2.05
N TYR A 199 -46.72 -14.26 2.91
CA TYR A 199 -47.36 -13.02 3.35
C TYR A 199 -47.47 -11.96 2.23
N LYS A 200 -46.61 -12.02 1.21
CA LYS A 200 -46.52 -11.04 0.11
C LYS A 200 -47.04 -11.60 -1.20
N PHE A 201 -48.04 -12.48 -1.12
CA PHE A 201 -48.60 -13.17 -2.28
C PHE A 201 -48.88 -12.24 -3.49
N PRO A 202 -48.56 -12.65 -4.74
CA PRO A 202 -47.97 -13.94 -5.17
C PRO A 202 -46.45 -13.84 -5.46
N ASP A 203 -45.61 -13.64 -4.46
CA ASP A 203 -44.17 -13.45 -4.63
C ASP A 203 -43.38 -14.77 -4.83
N LEU A 204 -43.92 -15.90 -4.34
CA LEU A 204 -43.29 -17.22 -4.32
C LEU A 204 -43.87 -18.23 -5.32
#